data_AF-A0A0E0A307-F1
#
_entry.id   AF-A0A0E0A307-F1
#
_cell.length_a   1.000
_cell.length_b   1.000
_cell.length_c   1.000
_cell.angle_alpha   90.00
_cell.angle_beta   90.00
_cell.angle_gamma   90.00
#
_symmetry.space_group_name_H-M   'P 1'
#
loop_
_entity.id
_entity.type
_entity.pdbx_description
1 polymer ?
#
loop_
_entity_poly.entity_id
_entity_poly.type
_entity_poly.pdbx_seq_one_letter_code
_entity_poly.pdbx_strand_id
1 'polypeptide(L)'
;MAAVFCGDMIPVELWWEILLRAPTKDVARSSCVSKQWRGIVSDPSFRKLHHDRHAALNDDVSDTLLVARADVDGESVSSVFPAALVSPAVTGQAPICRVNNPYGYSLTNVCNGFLCFASWSRAKVIVCNPVTGEKLALPRAPHLGLEKRRRYSRPVTFALGFSPTTGAYKLFRFADRRMDVYPLAAAGGWRQHPFPHPYRVVQNTPTIVVGGKICMLTANPASHQHPNDVGKPGPVMVVDVASEEYRTYNPADYGCLWADMAVSGFELHGRLCLAIRSDTEIHFWKMPVEENDALPWQMLYKLKVDKNDVRFGDSGLLRPTISMRAWLDGDTHTLCYGVDNKLYSRYVGTTMTMTTSLAARCLSPTEVMSWDCKIRLPTTPPWLVSCNWNIYTGYRPSLLSPLTLASQQDNNDDDEDEGDESRPFVRRLSCALRHQKSQKRRMSPTSTDHTNGKRVCYRNPCIC
;
A
#
# COMPACT_ATOMS: atom_id res chain seq x y z
N MET A 1 9.60 18.27 -59.54
CA MET A 1 10.04 18.74 -58.22
C MET A 1 8.93 18.35 -57.24
N ALA A 2 8.99 17.14 -56.70
CA ALA A 2 8.00 16.67 -55.74
C ALA A 2 8.39 17.23 -54.37
N ALA A 3 7.55 18.10 -53.82
CA ALA A 3 7.69 18.53 -52.44
C ALA A 3 7.39 17.31 -51.55
N VAL A 4 8.46 16.72 -51.02
CA VAL A 4 8.38 15.78 -49.91
C VAL A 4 7.96 16.62 -48.70
N PHE A 5 6.67 16.58 -48.35
CA PHE A 5 6.26 16.91 -46.99
C PHE A 5 6.85 15.81 -46.09
N CYS A 6 8.05 16.07 -45.58
CA CYS A 6 8.57 15.36 -44.42
C CYS A 6 7.62 15.74 -43.28
N GLY A 7 6.72 14.83 -42.90
CA GLY A 7 5.84 15.06 -41.76
C GLY A 7 6.72 15.35 -40.55
N ASP A 8 6.65 16.58 -40.04
CA ASP A 8 7.45 17.05 -38.92
C ASP A 8 7.29 16.09 -37.74
N MET A 9 8.31 15.26 -37.51
CA MET A 9 8.34 14.42 -36.32
C MET A 9 8.46 15.36 -35.12
N ILE A 10 7.44 15.36 -34.26
CA ILE A 10 7.46 16.08 -32.98
C ILE A 10 8.77 15.71 -32.24
N PRO A 11 9.62 16.71 -31.91
CA PRO A 11 10.87 16.48 -31.20
C PRO A 11 10.66 15.74 -29.87
N VAL A 12 11.67 14.97 -29.45
CA VAL A 12 11.59 14.15 -28.22
C VAL A 12 11.35 15.01 -26.98
N GLU A 13 11.84 16.24 -26.99
CA GLU A 13 11.69 17.24 -25.95
C GLU A 13 10.23 17.67 -25.79
N LEU A 14 9.47 17.81 -26.89
CA LEU A 14 8.05 18.12 -26.83
C LEU A 14 7.25 16.94 -26.26
N TRP A 15 7.59 15.71 -26.65
CA TRP A 15 6.98 14.52 -26.05
C TRP A 15 7.28 14.42 -24.56
N TRP A 16 8.49 14.76 -24.15
CA TRP A 16 8.89 14.82 -22.75
C TRP A 16 7.99 15.77 -21.96
N GLU A 17 7.80 17.01 -22.43
CA GLU A 17 6.94 17.99 -21.77
C GLU A 17 5.46 17.58 -21.73
N ILE A 18 4.94 17.00 -22.82
CA ILE A 18 3.56 16.50 -22.89
C ILE A 18 3.35 15.39 -21.88
N LEU A 19 4.21 14.37 -21.88
CA LEU A 19 4.09 13.21 -20.99
C LEU A 19 4.35 13.59 -19.52
N LEU A 20 5.20 14.58 -19.23
CA LEU A 20 5.37 15.09 -17.86
C LEU A 20 4.08 15.67 -17.27
N ARG A 21 3.22 16.28 -18.10
CA ARG A 21 1.97 16.90 -17.65
C ARG A 21 0.79 15.91 -17.58
N ALA A 22 0.90 14.77 -18.25
CA ALA A 22 -0.15 13.77 -18.29
C ALA A 22 -0.23 12.96 -16.97
N PRO A 23 -1.43 12.47 -16.60
CA PRO A 23 -1.62 11.61 -15.43
C PRO A 23 -0.76 10.34 -15.51
N THR A 24 -0.27 9.87 -14.36
CA THR A 24 0.65 8.71 -14.28
C THR A 24 0.15 7.49 -15.05
N LYS A 25 -1.14 7.16 -14.95
CA LYS A 25 -1.72 5.98 -15.61
C LYS A 25 -1.67 6.09 -17.12
N ASP A 26 -1.94 7.27 -17.65
CA ASP A 26 -1.93 7.51 -19.09
C ASP A 26 -0.51 7.46 -19.61
N VAL A 27 0.45 8.04 -18.89
CA VAL A 27 1.87 7.95 -19.22
C VAL A 27 2.37 6.51 -19.19
N ALA A 28 1.97 5.71 -18.19
CA ALA A 28 2.32 4.29 -18.14
C ALA A 28 1.77 3.52 -19.35
N ARG A 29 0.52 3.77 -19.75
CA ARG A 29 -0.11 3.17 -20.95
C ARG A 29 0.53 3.64 -22.25
N SER A 30 1.01 4.89 -22.28
CA SER A 30 1.66 5.52 -23.42
C SER A 30 2.92 4.77 -23.88
N SER A 31 3.54 4.01 -22.97
CA SER A 31 4.67 3.13 -23.27
C SER A 31 4.36 2.03 -24.30
N CYS A 32 3.08 1.74 -24.56
CA CYS A 32 2.63 0.79 -25.58
C CYS A 32 2.44 1.42 -26.97
N VAL A 33 2.50 2.75 -27.09
CA VAL A 33 2.19 3.46 -28.34
C VAL A 33 3.37 3.44 -29.32
N SER A 34 4.59 3.69 -28.83
CA SER A 34 5.81 3.71 -29.67
C SER A 34 7.07 3.40 -28.87
N LYS A 35 8.15 3.01 -29.58
CA LYS A 35 9.47 2.80 -28.95
C LYS A 35 10.04 4.09 -28.34
N GLN A 36 9.78 5.24 -28.97
CA GLN A 36 10.24 6.54 -28.48
C GLN A 36 9.59 6.87 -27.14
N TRP A 37 8.26 6.72 -27.05
CA TRP A 37 7.51 6.99 -25.82
C TRP A 37 7.87 6.00 -24.72
N ARG A 38 8.00 4.71 -25.06
CA ARG A 38 8.52 3.71 -24.13
C ARG A 38 9.91 4.08 -23.60
N GLY A 39 10.78 4.61 -24.46
CA GLY A 39 12.11 5.10 -24.10
C GLY A 39 12.04 6.23 -23.07
N ILE A 40 11.21 7.25 -23.33
CA ILE A 40 10.97 8.36 -22.38
C ILE A 40 10.45 7.84 -21.04
N VAL A 41 9.38 7.04 -21.05
CA VAL A 41 8.73 6.54 -19.81
C VAL A 41 9.64 5.62 -19.01
N SER A 42 10.58 4.92 -19.66
CA SER A 42 11.55 4.04 -18.99
C SER A 42 12.76 4.79 -18.43
N ASP A 43 12.99 6.04 -18.86
CA ASP A 43 14.13 6.83 -18.41
C ASP A 43 14.01 7.18 -16.91
N PRO A 44 15.02 6.87 -16.07
CA PRO A 44 14.96 7.16 -14.63
C PRO A 44 14.79 8.64 -14.30
N SER A 45 15.36 9.53 -15.10
CA SER A 45 15.26 10.99 -14.90
C SER A 45 13.86 11.48 -15.21
N PHE A 46 13.25 10.98 -16.30
CA PHE A 46 11.84 11.23 -16.62
C PHE A 46 10.93 10.78 -15.48
N ARG A 47 11.11 9.54 -15.01
CA ARG A 47 10.27 8.95 -13.95
C ARG A 47 10.37 9.73 -12.65
N LYS A 48 11.57 10.18 -12.29
CA LYS A 48 11.80 11.05 -11.12
C LYS A 48 11.12 12.40 -11.30
N LEU A 49 11.35 13.08 -12.42
CA LEU A 49 10.77 14.40 -12.67
C LEU A 49 9.24 14.37 -12.74
N HIS A 50 8.68 13.32 -13.36
CA HIS A 50 7.24 13.06 -13.36
C HIS A 50 6.72 12.85 -11.93
N HIS A 51 7.39 12.01 -11.14
CA HIS A 51 7.04 11.80 -9.74
C HIS A 51 7.08 13.10 -8.92
N ASP A 52 8.17 13.86 -8.98
CA ASP A 52 8.33 15.10 -8.22
C ASP A 52 7.22 16.11 -8.56
N ARG A 53 6.80 16.16 -9.83
CA ARG A 53 5.69 17.01 -10.29
C ARG A 53 4.34 16.56 -9.73
N HIS A 54 4.03 15.28 -9.79
CA HIS A 54 2.70 14.75 -9.43
C HIS A 54 2.56 14.41 -7.94
N ALA A 55 3.67 14.22 -7.21
CA ALA A 55 3.65 13.92 -5.79
C ALA A 55 3.49 15.17 -4.91
N ALA A 56 3.91 16.34 -5.42
CA ALA A 56 3.77 17.63 -4.73
C ALA A 56 2.40 18.30 -4.99
N LEU A 57 1.76 17.98 -6.12
CA LEU A 57 0.44 18.48 -6.46
C LEU A 57 -0.61 17.64 -5.72
N ASN A 58 -1.23 18.21 -4.68
CA ASN A 58 -2.39 17.62 -3.99
C ASN A 58 -3.64 17.53 -4.89
N ASP A 59 -3.54 17.93 -6.16
CA ASP A 59 -4.65 18.15 -7.08
C ASP A 59 -5.11 16.87 -7.80
N ASP A 60 -4.30 15.81 -7.80
CA ASP A 60 -4.71 14.53 -8.39
C ASP A 60 -5.65 13.77 -7.45
N VAL A 61 -6.70 13.15 -7.98
CA VAL A 61 -7.62 12.35 -7.17
C VAL A 61 -6.92 11.05 -6.77
N SER A 62 -6.83 10.77 -5.47
CA SER A 62 -6.24 9.52 -5.01
C SER A 62 -7.14 8.33 -5.37
N ASP A 63 -6.53 7.26 -5.86
CA ASP A 63 -7.24 6.02 -6.13
C ASP A 63 -7.56 5.27 -4.83
N THR A 64 -8.65 4.50 -4.93
CA THR A 64 -8.96 3.44 -3.98
C THR A 64 -8.57 2.10 -4.59
N LEU A 65 -7.88 1.27 -3.81
CA LEU A 65 -7.46 -0.08 -4.19
C LEU A 65 -8.24 -1.13 -3.40
N LEU A 66 -8.71 -2.15 -4.11
CA LEU A 66 -9.27 -3.36 -3.53
C LEU A 66 -8.19 -4.44 -3.59
N VAL A 67 -7.86 -5.02 -2.44
CA VAL A 67 -6.78 -6.00 -2.30
C VAL A 67 -7.33 -7.30 -1.74
N ALA A 68 -7.25 -8.36 -2.54
CA ALA A 68 -7.51 -9.72 -2.08
C ALA A 68 -6.19 -10.32 -1.58
N ARG A 69 -6.15 -10.75 -0.32
CA ARG A 69 -5.05 -11.54 0.22
C ARG A 69 -5.50 -12.99 0.34
N ALA A 70 -4.67 -13.92 -0.11
CA ALA A 70 -4.83 -15.33 0.13
C ALA A 70 -3.48 -15.96 0.49
N ASP A 71 -3.50 -16.97 1.35
CA ASP A 71 -2.32 -17.81 1.58
C ASP A 71 -2.41 -19.05 0.67
N VAL A 72 -1.43 -19.24 -0.20
CA VAL A 72 -1.37 -20.30 -1.22
C VAL A 72 0.03 -20.90 -1.19
N ASP A 73 0.14 -22.22 -1.03
CA ASP A 73 1.41 -22.97 -1.06
C ASP A 73 2.51 -22.39 -0.14
N GLY A 74 2.14 -21.87 1.03
CA GLY A 74 3.09 -21.26 1.98
C GLY A 74 3.54 -19.83 1.60
N GLU A 75 2.91 -19.20 0.62
CA GLU A 75 3.09 -17.79 0.28
C GLU A 75 1.84 -16.97 0.60
N SER A 76 2.03 -15.73 1.05
CA SER A 76 0.95 -14.75 1.14
C SER A 76 0.86 -13.98 -0.18
N VAL A 77 -0.17 -14.28 -0.98
CA VAL A 77 -0.43 -13.68 -2.30
C VAL A 77 -1.43 -12.55 -2.16
N SER A 78 -1.06 -11.36 -2.61
CA SER A 78 -1.93 -10.18 -2.66
C SER A 78 -2.25 -9.80 -4.11
N SER A 79 -3.53 -9.81 -4.48
CA SER A 79 -4.02 -9.36 -5.79
C SER A 79 -4.67 -7.99 -5.65
N VAL A 80 -4.21 -7.02 -6.44
CA VAL A 80 -4.61 -5.61 -6.33
C VAL A 80 -5.49 -5.21 -7.52
N PHE A 81 -6.64 -4.63 -7.24
CA PHE A 81 -7.63 -4.19 -8.21
C PHE A 81 -7.94 -2.69 -8.00
N PRO A 82 -8.29 -1.95 -9.06
CA PRO A 82 -8.88 -0.64 -8.89
C PRO A 82 -10.26 -0.80 -8.22
N ALA A 83 -10.57 0.03 -7.24
CA ALA A 83 -11.81 -0.09 -6.46
C ALA A 83 -12.95 0.80 -6.96
N ALA A 84 -12.91 1.27 -8.22
CA ALA A 84 -14.02 2.02 -8.83
C ALA A 84 -15.32 1.26 -8.51
N LEU A 85 -16.17 1.87 -7.68
CA LEU A 85 -17.10 1.14 -6.83
C LEU A 85 -17.91 0.09 -7.60
N VAL A 86 -17.57 -1.17 -7.33
CA VAL A 86 -18.44 -2.35 -7.36
C VAL A 86 -19.48 -2.36 -8.49
N SER A 87 -19.01 -2.43 -9.74
CA SER A 87 -19.77 -3.17 -10.74
C SER A 87 -19.63 -4.67 -10.42
N PRO A 88 -20.66 -5.52 -10.61
CA PRO A 88 -20.56 -6.98 -10.44
C PRO A 88 -19.45 -7.66 -11.28
N ALA A 89 -18.80 -6.89 -12.16
CA ALA A 89 -17.72 -7.29 -13.05
C ALA A 89 -16.31 -7.39 -12.42
N VAL A 90 -16.13 -7.22 -11.09
CA VAL A 90 -14.82 -7.44 -10.43
C VAL A 90 -14.27 -8.86 -10.72
N THR A 91 -15.17 -9.82 -10.98
CA THR A 91 -14.81 -11.20 -11.33
C THR A 91 -14.21 -11.37 -12.74
N GLY A 92 -14.28 -10.35 -13.60
CA GLY A 92 -13.76 -10.40 -14.98
C GLY A 92 -12.54 -9.53 -15.26
N GLN A 93 -12.15 -8.63 -14.34
CA GLN A 93 -10.98 -7.77 -14.53
C GLN A 93 -9.70 -8.43 -14.02
N ALA A 94 -8.64 -8.37 -14.83
CA ALA A 94 -7.31 -8.76 -14.39
C ALA A 94 -6.83 -7.79 -13.29
N PRO A 95 -6.16 -8.29 -12.23
CA PRO A 95 -5.57 -7.42 -11.22
C PRO A 95 -4.48 -6.53 -11.86
N ILE A 96 -4.33 -5.31 -11.32
CA ILE A 96 -3.26 -4.38 -11.68
C ILE A 96 -1.91 -5.04 -11.45
N CYS A 97 -1.76 -5.68 -10.29
CA CYS A 97 -0.60 -6.47 -9.97
C CYS A 97 -0.96 -7.62 -9.03
N ARG A 98 -0.11 -8.65 -9.05
CA ARG A 98 -0.07 -9.71 -8.05
C ARG A 98 1.28 -9.67 -7.35
N VAL A 99 1.24 -9.65 -6.03
CA VAL A 99 2.44 -9.59 -5.19
C VAL A 99 2.49 -10.85 -4.34
N ASN A 100 3.50 -11.68 -4.59
CA ASN A 100 3.79 -12.85 -3.78
C ASN A 100 4.82 -12.47 -2.72
N ASN A 101 4.46 -12.72 -1.46
CA ASN A 101 5.33 -12.51 -0.32
C ASN A 101 5.45 -13.82 0.48
N PRO A 102 6.52 -13.97 1.29
CA PRO A 102 6.58 -15.05 2.26
C PRO A 102 5.35 -15.09 3.16
N TYR A 103 5.02 -16.27 3.68
CA TYR A 103 3.92 -16.43 4.62
C TYR A 103 3.96 -15.41 5.77
N GLY A 104 2.79 -14.87 6.12
CA GLY A 104 2.63 -13.95 7.24
C GLY A 104 2.87 -12.48 6.90
N TYR A 105 3.17 -12.14 5.64
CA TYR A 105 3.21 -10.74 5.19
C TYR A 105 1.80 -10.23 4.88
N SER A 106 1.50 -9.03 5.38
CA SER A 106 0.29 -8.28 5.08
C SER A 106 0.62 -6.91 4.50
N LEU A 107 -0.26 -6.39 3.65
CA LEU A 107 -0.23 -4.98 3.27
C LEU A 107 -0.52 -4.13 4.51
N THR A 108 0.43 -3.30 4.90
CA THR A 108 0.35 -2.42 6.08
C THR A 108 -0.32 -1.10 5.74
N ASN A 109 0.13 -0.46 4.67
CA ASN A 109 -0.46 0.75 4.12
C ASN A 109 -0.07 0.94 2.64
N VAL A 110 -0.73 1.91 2.01
CA VAL A 110 -0.37 2.44 0.70
C VAL A 110 0.15 3.86 0.88
N CYS A 111 1.13 4.27 0.08
CA CYS A 111 1.74 5.60 0.19
C CYS A 111 2.33 6.02 -1.15
N ASN A 112 1.75 7.06 -1.76
CA ASN A 112 2.26 7.75 -2.95
C ASN A 112 2.94 6.84 -3.99
N GLY A 113 2.19 5.86 -4.48
CA GLY A 113 2.62 4.99 -5.58
C GLY A 113 3.18 3.65 -5.12
N PHE A 114 3.37 3.48 -3.82
CA PHE A 114 3.91 2.26 -3.25
C PHE A 114 2.92 1.55 -2.33
N LEU A 115 2.98 0.22 -2.38
CA LEU A 115 2.37 -0.70 -1.43
C LEU A 115 3.45 -1.14 -0.43
N CYS A 116 3.17 -1.04 0.86
CA CYS A 116 4.10 -1.42 1.93
C CYS A 116 3.65 -2.71 2.61
N PHE A 117 4.41 -3.80 2.44
CA PHE A 117 4.13 -5.10 3.04
C PHE A 117 5.08 -5.38 4.18
N ALA A 118 4.55 -5.85 5.31
CA ALA A 118 5.35 -6.27 6.44
C ALA A 118 4.77 -7.52 7.09
N SER A 119 5.65 -8.29 7.73
CA SER A 119 5.27 -9.37 8.62
C SER A 119 5.04 -8.82 10.04
N TRP A 120 4.26 -9.55 10.84
CA TRP A 120 4.15 -9.31 12.28
C TRP A 120 5.44 -9.69 13.04
N SER A 121 6.34 -10.40 12.38
CA SER A 121 7.69 -10.72 12.86
C SER A 121 8.69 -9.62 12.48
N ARG A 122 9.95 -9.77 12.90
CA ARG A 122 11.06 -8.87 12.53
C ARG A 122 11.57 -9.05 11.09
N ALA A 123 10.73 -9.57 10.19
CA ALA A 123 11.10 -9.76 8.81
C ALA A 123 11.34 -8.43 8.08
N LYS A 124 11.96 -8.49 6.90
CA LYS A 124 12.19 -7.30 6.07
C LYS A 124 10.86 -6.68 5.66
N VAL A 125 10.83 -5.36 5.47
CA VAL A 125 9.67 -4.70 4.86
C VAL A 125 9.83 -4.77 3.35
N ILE A 126 8.76 -5.07 2.61
CA ILE A 126 8.75 -5.13 1.16
C ILE A 126 7.91 -3.98 0.62
N VAL A 127 8.51 -3.15 -0.23
CA VAL A 127 7.85 -2.05 -0.93
C VAL A 127 7.67 -2.44 -2.39
N CYS A 128 6.46 -2.28 -2.92
CA CYS A 128 6.11 -2.64 -4.29
C CYS A 128 5.46 -1.45 -5.00
N ASN A 129 5.81 -1.21 -6.27
CA ASN A 129 5.08 -0.27 -7.12
C ASN A 129 4.23 -1.03 -8.17
N PRO A 130 2.89 -1.04 -8.03
CA PRO A 130 1.97 -1.71 -8.96
C PRO A 130 2.09 -1.28 -10.42
N VAL A 131 2.42 -0.01 -10.69
CA VAL A 131 2.51 0.52 -12.06
C VAL A 131 3.72 -0.06 -12.79
N THR A 132 4.79 -0.34 -12.05
CA THR A 132 6.08 -0.75 -12.60
C THR A 132 6.31 -2.26 -12.48
N GLY A 133 5.59 -2.92 -11.56
CA GLY A 133 5.82 -4.32 -11.20
C GLY A 133 7.08 -4.57 -10.37
N GLU A 134 7.84 -3.52 -10.06
CA GLU A 134 9.10 -3.61 -9.33
C GLU A 134 8.86 -3.71 -7.81
N LYS A 135 9.76 -4.39 -7.10
CA LYS A 135 9.73 -4.56 -5.64
C LYS A 135 11.11 -4.35 -5.03
N LEU A 136 11.14 -3.82 -3.81
CA LEU A 136 12.34 -3.64 -3.00
C LEU A 136 12.10 -4.22 -1.59
N ALA A 137 13.02 -5.07 -1.13
CA ALA A 137 13.09 -5.45 0.28
C ALA A 137 14.01 -4.48 1.02
N LEU A 138 13.48 -3.79 2.02
CA LEU A 138 14.23 -2.84 2.85
C LEU A 138 15.07 -3.56 3.91
N PRO A 139 16.15 -2.93 4.41
CA PRO A 139 16.97 -3.49 5.49
C PRO A 139 16.15 -3.85 6.73
N ARG A 140 16.60 -4.90 7.44
CA ARG A 140 15.95 -5.30 8.68
C ARG A 140 16.10 -4.21 9.72
N ALA A 141 15.04 -4.03 10.50
CA ALA A 141 15.07 -3.07 11.59
C ALA A 141 15.85 -3.65 12.79
N PRO A 142 16.67 -2.85 13.50
CA PRO A 142 17.53 -3.32 14.59
C PRO A 142 16.76 -4.05 15.70
N HIS A 143 17.42 -4.97 16.40
CA HIS A 143 16.81 -5.67 17.52
C HIS A 143 16.37 -4.71 18.63
N LEU A 144 15.11 -4.79 19.05
CA LEU A 144 14.56 -3.90 20.08
C LEU A 144 14.99 -4.25 21.52
N GLY A 145 15.73 -5.35 21.72
CA GLY A 145 16.17 -5.82 23.05
C GLY A 145 15.03 -6.24 24.00
N LEU A 146 13.77 -6.22 23.55
CA LEU A 146 12.56 -6.46 24.36
C LEU A 146 12.31 -7.94 24.68
N GLU A 147 13.23 -8.85 24.32
CA GLU A 147 12.99 -10.30 24.28
C GLU A 147 13.47 -11.10 25.48
N LYS A 148 14.33 -10.56 26.36
CA LYS A 148 14.93 -11.39 27.42
C LYS A 148 13.95 -11.92 28.47
N ARG A 149 12.66 -11.55 28.46
CA ARG A 149 11.67 -11.93 29.49
C ARG A 149 10.31 -12.43 28.98
N ARG A 150 10.04 -12.49 27.68
CA ARG A 150 8.72 -12.91 27.18
C ARG A 150 8.85 -13.91 26.04
N ARG A 151 8.19 -15.08 26.18
CA ARG A 151 8.14 -16.17 25.18
C ARG A 151 7.49 -15.78 23.83
N TYR A 152 7.04 -14.54 23.67
CA TYR A 152 6.42 -14.02 22.46
C TYR A 152 7.05 -12.66 22.12
N SER A 153 7.59 -12.53 20.90
CA SER A 153 8.01 -11.23 20.35
C SER A 153 6.83 -10.26 20.40
N ARG A 154 7.05 -9.05 20.92
CA ARG A 154 6.02 -8.00 20.87
C ARG A 154 5.75 -7.63 19.41
N PRO A 155 4.48 -7.50 19.01
CA PRO A 155 4.14 -7.14 17.64
C PRO A 155 4.62 -5.72 17.33
N VAL A 156 4.98 -5.52 16.07
CA VAL A 156 5.54 -4.29 15.53
C VAL A 156 4.65 -3.84 14.38
N THR A 157 4.34 -2.55 14.31
CA THR A 157 3.62 -1.95 13.17
C THR A 157 4.59 -1.17 12.31
N PHE A 158 4.56 -1.41 11.00
CA PHE A 158 5.32 -0.63 10.03
C PHE A 158 4.39 0.28 9.23
N ALA A 159 4.88 1.46 8.87
CA ALA A 159 4.16 2.39 8.02
C ALA A 159 5.12 3.14 7.10
N LEU A 160 4.84 3.12 5.80
CA LEU A 160 5.55 3.96 4.84
C LEU A 160 4.90 5.35 4.79
N GLY A 161 5.69 6.39 4.98
CA GLY A 161 5.27 7.78 4.86
C GLY A 161 6.00 8.50 3.71
N PHE A 162 5.35 9.49 3.13
CA PHE A 162 5.93 10.42 2.18
C PHE A 162 5.71 11.83 2.69
N SER A 163 6.75 12.67 2.63
CA SER A 163 6.66 14.08 2.97
C SER A 163 6.53 14.90 1.68
N PRO A 164 5.37 15.53 1.40
CA PRO A 164 5.20 16.40 0.23
C PRO A 164 6.13 17.63 0.26
N THR A 165 6.51 18.08 1.46
CA THR A 165 7.40 19.23 1.64
C THR A 165 8.85 18.93 1.28
N THR A 166 9.33 17.71 1.53
CA THR A 166 10.71 17.31 1.26
C THR A 166 10.86 16.40 0.04
N GLY A 167 9.76 15.86 -0.48
CA GLY A 167 9.77 14.82 -1.52
C GLY A 167 10.32 13.47 -1.07
N ALA A 168 10.57 13.29 0.24
CA ALA A 168 11.25 12.11 0.77
C ALA A 168 10.28 11.06 1.32
N TYR A 169 10.63 9.78 1.13
CA TYR A 169 9.98 8.66 1.80
C TYR A 169 10.72 8.29 3.09
N LYS A 170 9.95 7.90 4.11
CA LYS A 170 10.48 7.36 5.37
C LYS A 170 9.65 6.16 5.79
N LEU A 171 10.32 5.10 6.24
CA LEU A 171 9.68 3.94 6.84
C LEU A 171 9.70 4.10 8.36
N PHE A 172 8.53 4.04 8.97
CA PHE A 172 8.38 4.09 10.41
C PHE A 172 8.13 2.70 10.98
N ARG A 173 8.72 2.43 12.13
CA ARG A 173 8.50 1.25 12.94
C ARG A 173 7.97 1.66 14.31
N PHE A 174 6.81 1.15 14.67
CA PHE A 174 6.19 1.38 15.98
C PHE A 174 6.19 0.09 16.79
N ALA A 175 6.74 0.15 17.99
CA ALA A 175 6.82 -0.99 18.89
C ALA A 175 6.57 -0.56 20.34
N ASP A 176 5.44 -0.99 20.90
CA ASP A 176 4.97 -0.60 22.24
C ASP A 176 4.86 0.94 22.37
N ARG A 177 5.91 1.56 22.93
CA ARG A 177 6.04 3.01 23.16
C ARG A 177 7.18 3.66 22.37
N ARG A 178 7.77 2.93 21.43
CA ARG A 178 8.95 3.37 20.66
C ARG A 178 8.58 3.57 19.20
N MET A 179 9.22 4.56 18.61
CA MET A 179 9.18 4.87 17.19
C MET A 179 10.60 4.89 16.66
N ASP A 180 10.86 4.12 15.59
CA ASP A 180 12.10 4.18 14.83
C ASP A 180 11.79 4.60 13.39
N VAL A 181 12.74 5.28 12.78
CA VAL A 181 12.61 5.83 11.44
C VAL A 181 13.78 5.36 10.60
N TYR A 182 13.47 4.92 9.40
CA TYR A 182 14.44 4.62 8.36
C TYR A 182 14.19 5.59 7.19
N PRO A 183 15.06 6.58 6.95
CA PRO A 183 14.95 7.45 5.79
C PRO A 183 15.35 6.69 4.51
N LEU A 184 14.49 6.72 3.48
CA LEU A 184 14.74 6.00 2.22
C LEU A 184 15.54 6.90 1.27
N ALA A 185 16.33 6.29 0.39
CA ALA A 185 17.25 6.97 -0.54
C ALA A 185 18.30 7.91 0.11
N ALA A 186 18.41 7.93 1.44
CA ALA A 186 19.39 8.69 2.18
C ALA A 186 20.57 7.81 2.60
N ALA A 187 21.75 8.42 2.74
CA ALA A 187 22.88 7.78 3.42
C ALA A 187 22.60 7.77 4.93
N GLY A 188 22.03 6.67 5.42
CA GLY A 188 21.69 6.53 6.84
C GLY A 188 21.04 5.18 7.15
N GLY A 189 21.26 4.70 8.37
CA GLY A 189 20.61 3.52 8.90
C GLY A 189 19.31 3.85 9.64
N TRP A 190 18.77 2.85 10.32
CA TRP A 190 17.68 3.03 11.26
C TRP A 190 18.08 3.97 12.40
N ARG A 191 17.23 4.96 12.69
CA ARG A 191 17.36 5.83 13.86
C ARG A 191 16.17 5.64 14.80
N GLN A 192 16.44 5.68 16.10
CA GLN A 192 15.41 5.61 17.12
C GLN A 192 15.02 7.02 17.58
N HIS A 193 13.73 7.28 17.73
CA HIS A 193 13.25 8.51 18.34
C HIS A 193 13.68 8.57 19.82
N PRO A 194 14.24 9.71 20.30
CA PRO A 194 14.93 9.77 21.60
C PRO A 194 14.03 9.45 22.79
N PHE A 195 12.75 9.81 22.70
CA PHE A 195 11.80 9.63 23.80
C PHE A 195 10.71 8.61 23.46
N PRO A 196 10.37 7.70 24.39
CA PRO A 196 9.21 6.85 24.23
C PRO A 196 7.93 7.69 24.38
N HIS A 197 6.95 7.42 23.53
CA HIS A 197 5.66 8.09 23.59
C HIS A 197 4.78 7.50 24.71
N PRO A 198 3.84 8.27 25.29
CA PRO A 198 3.11 7.85 26.48
C PRO A 198 2.11 6.70 26.24
N TYR A 199 1.58 6.56 25.02
CA TYR A 199 0.50 5.62 24.69
C TYR A 199 1.01 4.35 24.01
N ARG A 200 0.29 3.23 24.05
CA ARG A 200 0.66 2.07 23.22
C ARG A 200 0.00 2.16 21.86
N VAL A 201 0.71 1.86 20.78
CA VAL A 201 0.09 1.74 19.44
C VAL A 201 -0.80 0.51 19.39
N VAL A 202 -2.00 0.68 18.83
CA VAL A 202 -3.00 -0.37 18.69
C VAL A 202 -2.64 -1.24 17.50
N GLN A 203 -2.72 -2.55 17.70
CA GLN A 203 -2.40 -3.53 16.67
C GLN A 203 -3.51 -3.58 15.61
N ASN A 204 -3.15 -3.93 14.38
CA ASN A 204 -4.06 -4.21 13.26
C ASN A 204 -4.99 -3.06 12.83
N THR A 205 -4.83 -1.87 13.39
CA THR A 205 -5.48 -0.67 12.89
C THR A 205 -4.71 -0.16 11.68
N PRO A 206 -5.41 0.18 10.58
CA PRO A 206 -4.75 0.63 9.35
C PRO A 206 -4.02 1.92 9.68
N THR A 207 -2.79 2.01 9.20
CA THR A 207 -2.08 3.27 9.26
C THR A 207 -2.59 4.16 8.13
N ILE A 208 -3.16 5.31 8.47
CA ILE A 208 -3.65 6.26 7.46
C ILE A 208 -2.57 7.29 7.21
N VAL A 209 -2.26 7.52 5.94
CA VAL A 209 -1.35 8.58 5.52
C VAL A 209 -2.19 9.69 4.87
N VAL A 210 -2.23 10.87 5.48
CA VAL A 210 -2.96 12.04 4.98
C VAL A 210 -2.03 13.23 4.96
N GLY A 211 -1.84 13.85 3.79
CA GLY A 211 -1.08 15.11 3.68
C GLY A 211 0.33 15.07 4.29
N GLY A 212 1.02 13.94 4.20
CA GLY A 212 2.35 13.76 4.79
C GLY A 212 2.37 13.49 6.30
N LYS A 213 1.22 13.12 6.87
CA LYS A 213 1.10 12.72 8.27
C LYS A 213 0.64 11.27 8.38
N ILE A 214 1.26 10.53 9.30
CA ILE A 214 0.92 9.15 9.62
C ILE A 214 0.02 9.15 10.86
N CYS A 215 -1.20 8.66 10.71
CA CYS A 215 -2.18 8.62 11.77
C CYS A 215 -2.37 7.18 12.27
N MET A 216 -2.28 7.00 13.59
CA MET A 216 -2.41 5.71 14.25
C MET A 216 -3.29 5.82 15.49
N LEU A 217 -4.00 4.73 15.78
CA LEU A 217 -4.79 4.62 16.99
C LEU A 217 -3.91 4.16 18.14
N THR A 218 -4.13 4.73 19.33
CA THR A 218 -3.41 4.34 20.54
C THR A 218 -4.37 3.83 21.62
N ALA A 219 -3.83 3.12 22.60
CA ALA A 219 -4.55 2.65 23.78
C ALA A 219 -4.02 3.36 25.03
N ASN A 220 -4.95 3.70 25.94
CA ASN A 220 -4.58 4.21 27.25
C ASN A 220 -3.85 3.15 28.07
N PRO A 221 -2.96 3.56 29.00
CA PRO A 221 -2.33 2.63 29.92
C PRO A 221 -3.40 1.90 30.74
N ALA A 222 -3.53 0.58 30.58
CA ALA A 222 -4.39 -0.22 31.44
C ALA A 222 -3.83 -0.23 32.88
N SER A 223 -4.70 -0.15 33.88
CA SER A 223 -4.35 -0.28 35.30
C SER A 223 -3.89 -1.69 35.68
N HIS A 224 -4.25 -2.71 34.88
CA HIS A 224 -3.86 -4.11 35.09
C HIS A 224 -2.95 -4.62 33.96
N GLN A 225 -1.90 -5.35 34.35
CA GLN A 225 -0.71 -5.64 33.52
C GLN A 225 -0.86 -6.87 32.60
N HIS A 226 -2.07 -7.24 32.14
CA HIS A 226 -2.16 -8.35 31.19
C HIS A 226 -1.81 -7.89 29.76
N PRO A 227 -0.91 -8.57 29.02
CA PRO A 227 -0.48 -8.14 27.67
C PRO A 227 -1.59 -8.02 26.64
N ASN A 228 -2.72 -8.70 26.87
CA ASN A 228 -3.89 -8.73 26.00
C ASN A 228 -5.02 -7.81 26.49
N ASP A 229 -4.82 -7.11 27.61
CA ASP A 229 -5.82 -6.20 28.16
C ASP A 229 -5.73 -4.88 27.40
N VAL A 230 -6.64 -4.69 26.46
CA VAL A 230 -6.68 -3.48 25.66
C VAL A 230 -7.47 -2.45 26.45
N GLY A 231 -6.75 -1.54 27.11
CA GLY A 231 -7.32 -0.47 27.91
C GLY A 231 -8.26 0.44 27.10
N LYS A 232 -8.84 1.45 27.76
CA LYS A 232 -9.67 2.48 27.11
C LYS A 232 -8.98 3.06 25.87
N PRO A 233 -9.73 3.54 24.87
CA PRO A 233 -9.12 4.18 23.70
C PRO A 233 -8.22 5.31 24.15
N GLY A 234 -6.98 5.29 23.69
CA GLY A 234 -6.07 6.41 23.82
C GLY A 234 -6.31 7.40 22.68
N PRO A 235 -5.66 8.57 22.72
CA PRO A 235 -5.76 9.55 21.66
C PRO A 235 -5.22 9.02 20.32
N VAL A 236 -5.63 9.63 19.22
CA VAL A 236 -5.01 9.39 17.92
C VAL A 236 -3.63 10.01 17.90
N MET A 237 -2.61 9.21 17.59
CA MET A 237 -1.26 9.71 17.34
C MET A 237 -1.14 10.12 15.88
N VAL A 238 -0.63 11.33 15.65
CA VAL A 238 -0.35 11.88 14.33
C VAL A 238 1.13 12.20 14.29
N VAL A 239 1.86 11.52 13.41
CA VAL A 239 3.30 11.70 13.21
C VAL A 239 3.49 12.48 11.91
N ASP A 240 4.18 13.61 11.97
CA ASP A 240 4.59 14.34 10.78
C ASP A 240 5.77 13.63 10.11
N VAL A 241 5.66 13.30 8.83
CA VAL A 241 6.72 12.55 8.14
C VAL A 241 7.96 13.42 7.94
N ALA A 242 7.82 14.74 7.78
CA ALA A 242 8.94 15.62 7.51
C ALA A 242 9.80 15.84 8.76
N SER A 243 9.17 16.25 9.87
CA SER A 243 9.85 16.53 11.14
C SER A 243 10.09 15.30 12.00
N GLU A 244 9.37 14.21 11.77
CA GLU A 244 9.35 13.00 12.62
C GLU A 244 8.83 13.25 14.04
N GLU A 245 8.20 14.41 14.26
CA GLU A 245 7.53 14.70 15.52
C GLU A 245 6.12 14.12 15.53
N TYR A 246 5.63 13.79 16.72
CA TYR A 246 4.27 13.29 16.90
C TYR A 246 3.46 14.21 17.82
N ARG A 247 2.16 14.30 17.54
CA ARG A 247 1.14 14.89 18.41
C ARG A 247 0.04 13.88 18.67
N THR A 248 -0.74 14.11 19.72
CA THR A 248 -1.83 13.21 20.11
C THR A 248 -3.13 13.98 20.28
N TYR A 249 -4.18 13.53 19.59
CA TYR A 249 -5.49 14.17 19.59
C TYR A 249 -6.52 13.28 20.24
N ASN A 250 -7.21 13.79 21.25
CA ASN A 250 -8.24 13.03 21.95
C ASN A 250 -9.61 13.35 21.35
N PRO A 251 -10.34 12.38 20.75
CA PRO A 251 -11.74 12.61 20.43
C PRO A 251 -12.54 12.69 21.73
N ALA A 252 -13.40 13.69 21.80
CA ALA A 252 -13.96 14.21 23.06
C ALA A 252 -14.77 13.20 23.88
N ASP A 253 -15.29 12.14 23.26
CA ASP A 253 -15.83 10.97 23.95
C ASP A 253 -15.93 9.81 22.96
N TYR A 254 -15.28 8.69 23.23
CA TYR A 254 -15.47 7.48 22.43
C TYR A 254 -16.83 6.83 22.71
N GLY A 255 -17.47 7.12 23.85
CA GLY A 255 -18.85 6.72 24.16
C GLY A 255 -19.05 5.27 24.65
N CYS A 256 -18.06 4.37 24.54
CA CYS A 256 -18.14 2.98 25.04
C CYS A 256 -16.77 2.37 25.43
N LEU A 257 -16.79 1.19 26.05
CA LEU A 257 -15.62 0.37 26.40
C LEU A 257 -15.09 -0.41 25.17
N TRP A 258 -13.77 -0.62 25.10
CA TRP A 258 -13.09 -1.24 23.95
C TRP A 258 -13.51 -2.66 23.58
N ALA A 259 -14.10 -3.41 24.50
CA ALA A 259 -14.52 -4.79 24.25
C ALA A 259 -15.50 -4.91 23.06
N ASP A 260 -16.20 -3.81 22.73
CA ASP A 260 -17.26 -3.76 21.71
C ASP A 260 -17.01 -2.69 20.62
N MET A 261 -15.87 -1.98 20.66
CA MET A 261 -15.60 -0.86 19.75
C MET A 261 -14.63 -1.23 18.62
N ALA A 262 -15.07 -1.00 17.39
CA ALA A 262 -14.21 -1.03 16.21
C ALA A 262 -13.97 0.40 15.72
N VAL A 263 -12.72 0.74 15.41
CA VAL A 263 -12.34 2.07 14.92
C VAL A 263 -11.56 1.92 13.62
N SER A 264 -11.92 2.73 12.62
CA SER A 264 -11.19 2.86 11.36
C SER A 264 -10.96 4.33 11.08
N GLY A 265 -9.71 4.74 10.91
CA GLY A 265 -9.45 6.05 10.33
C GLY A 265 -9.45 6.00 8.81
N PHE A 266 -9.68 7.14 8.18
CA PHE A 266 -9.67 7.32 6.73
C PHE A 266 -9.50 8.79 6.36
N GLU A 267 -9.22 9.07 5.09
CA GLU A 267 -9.14 10.42 4.57
C GLU A 267 -10.50 10.89 4.05
N LEU A 268 -10.93 12.09 4.44
CA LEU A 268 -12.10 12.78 3.92
C LEU A 268 -11.72 14.20 3.51
N HIS A 269 -11.66 14.47 2.21
CA HIS A 269 -11.28 15.77 1.63
C HIS A 269 -9.95 16.32 2.22
N GLY A 270 -8.88 15.51 2.21
CA GLY A 270 -7.56 15.92 2.71
C GLY A 270 -7.44 15.98 4.23
N ARG A 271 -8.45 15.51 4.98
CA ARG A 271 -8.45 15.55 6.46
C ARG A 271 -8.66 14.17 7.05
N LEU A 272 -8.08 13.94 8.21
CA LEU A 272 -8.29 12.72 8.96
C LEU A 272 -9.73 12.65 9.48
N CYS A 273 -10.38 11.54 9.20
CA CYS A 273 -11.65 11.15 9.77
C CYS A 273 -11.54 9.82 10.50
N LEU A 274 -12.38 9.64 11.52
CA LEU A 274 -12.53 8.38 12.26
C LEU A 274 -13.96 7.88 12.13
N ALA A 275 -14.11 6.63 11.73
CA ALA A 275 -15.34 5.86 11.91
C ALA A 275 -15.21 5.06 13.21
N ILE A 276 -16.13 5.29 14.14
CA ILE A 276 -16.19 4.60 15.42
C ILE A 276 -17.51 3.82 15.43
N ARG A 277 -17.43 2.50 15.53
CA ARG A 277 -18.59 1.63 15.62
C ARG A 277 -18.85 1.25 17.06
N SER A 278 -20.10 1.44 17.49
CA SER A 278 -20.72 0.80 18.65
C SER A 278 -21.56 -0.40 18.22
N ASP A 279 -22.28 -1.02 19.14
CA ASP A 279 -23.19 -2.14 18.83
C ASP A 279 -24.37 -1.72 17.94
N THR A 280 -24.80 -0.46 18.02
CA THR A 280 -26.02 0.03 17.37
C THR A 280 -25.76 1.03 16.24
N GLU A 281 -24.66 1.77 16.33
CA GLU A 281 -24.39 2.92 15.47
C GLU A 281 -22.92 2.98 15.05
N ILE A 282 -22.68 3.71 13.97
CA ILE A 282 -21.35 4.08 13.49
C ILE A 282 -21.31 5.61 13.43
N HIS A 283 -20.38 6.20 14.16
CA HIS A 283 -20.18 7.64 14.21
C HIS A 283 -18.95 8.01 13.40
N PHE A 284 -19.12 8.99 12.52
CA PHE A 284 -18.05 9.52 11.68
C PHE A 284 -17.63 10.87 12.20
N TRP A 285 -16.37 10.98 12.57
CA TRP A 285 -15.76 12.17 13.17
C TRP A 285 -14.69 12.72 12.26
N LYS A 286 -14.55 14.04 12.26
CA LYS A 286 -13.54 14.77 11.50
C LYS A 286 -12.61 15.50 12.44
N MET A 287 -11.31 15.38 12.18
CA MET A 287 -10.30 16.12 12.90
C MET A 287 -10.45 17.63 12.59
N PRO A 288 -10.33 18.51 13.60
CA PRO A 288 -10.38 19.96 13.40
C PRO A 288 -9.28 20.45 12.45
N VAL A 289 -9.54 21.60 11.80
CA VAL A 289 -8.70 22.15 10.72
C VAL A 289 -7.40 22.74 11.25
N GLU A 290 -7.48 23.38 12.40
CA GLU A 290 -6.33 23.95 13.08
C GLU A 290 -5.74 22.88 13.97
N GLU A 291 -4.42 22.75 13.96
CA GLU A 291 -3.66 21.92 14.91
C GLU A 291 -3.68 22.56 16.30
N ASN A 292 -4.85 23.00 16.74
CA ASN A 292 -5.08 23.51 18.07
C ASN A 292 -5.74 22.40 18.87
N ASP A 293 -5.00 21.88 19.85
CA ASP A 293 -5.43 20.80 20.74
C ASP A 293 -6.70 21.15 21.54
N ALA A 294 -7.11 22.43 21.56
CA ALA A 294 -8.32 22.90 22.20
C ALA A 294 -9.59 22.74 21.34
N LEU A 295 -9.49 22.55 20.03
CA LEU A 295 -10.68 22.42 19.17
C LEU A 295 -11.25 20.99 19.25
N PRO A 296 -12.55 20.83 19.55
CA PRO A 296 -13.15 19.51 19.62
C PRO A 296 -13.27 18.87 18.24
N TRP A 297 -13.16 17.54 18.19
CA TRP A 297 -13.50 16.76 17.00
C TRP A 297 -14.95 17.04 16.58
N GLN A 298 -15.16 17.19 15.27
CA GLN A 298 -16.49 17.47 14.73
C GLN A 298 -17.17 16.15 14.31
N MET A 299 -18.32 15.85 14.88
CA MET A 299 -19.16 14.75 14.37
C MET A 299 -19.79 15.15 13.04
N LEU A 300 -19.68 14.30 12.03
CA LEU A 300 -20.24 14.50 10.71
C LEU A 300 -21.54 13.71 10.52
N TYR A 301 -21.48 12.40 10.78
CA TYR A 301 -22.56 11.47 10.41
C TYR A 301 -22.76 10.41 11.49
N LYS A 302 -24.02 9.97 11.63
CA LYS A 302 -24.41 8.77 12.39
C LYS A 302 -25.13 7.80 11.47
N LEU A 303 -24.69 6.57 11.42
CA LEU A 303 -25.34 5.50 10.65
C LEU A 303 -25.66 4.29 11.51
N LYS A 304 -26.77 3.62 11.23
CA LYS A 304 -27.17 2.40 11.94
C LYS A 304 -26.27 1.22 11.56
N VAL A 305 -25.89 0.43 12.56
CA VAL A 305 -25.31 -0.91 12.34
C VAL A 305 -26.42 -1.86 11.91
N ASP A 306 -26.17 -2.68 10.90
CA ASP A 306 -27.07 -3.78 10.55
C ASP A 306 -27.06 -4.80 11.69
N LYS A 307 -28.23 -5.10 12.27
CA LYS A 307 -28.36 -6.05 13.40
C LYS A 307 -27.80 -7.44 13.07
N ASN A 308 -27.76 -7.82 11.80
CA ASN A 308 -27.17 -9.10 11.35
C ASN A 308 -25.63 -9.10 11.38
N ASP A 309 -24.99 -7.95 11.60
CA ASP A 309 -23.54 -7.81 11.73
C ASP A 309 -23.10 -7.70 13.19
N VAL A 310 -24.04 -7.70 14.13
CA VAL A 310 -23.76 -7.75 15.57
C VAL A 310 -23.43 -9.20 15.92
N ARG A 311 -22.17 -9.47 16.27
CA ARG A 311 -21.75 -10.80 16.73
C ARG A 311 -22.12 -10.94 18.21
N PHE A 312 -23.12 -11.76 18.52
CA PHE A 312 -23.34 -12.20 19.91
C PHE A 312 -22.27 -13.24 20.25
N GLY A 313 -21.41 -12.94 21.23
CA GLY A 313 -20.44 -13.91 21.71
C GLY A 313 -21.13 -14.95 22.59
N ASP A 314 -21.16 -16.21 22.14
CA ASP A 314 -21.45 -17.34 23.03
C ASP A 314 -20.23 -17.60 23.92
N SER A 315 -20.44 -17.57 25.24
CA SER A 315 -19.54 -18.09 26.28
C SER A 315 -18.07 -17.62 26.28
N GLY A 316 -17.72 -16.69 27.18
CA GLY A 316 -16.41 -16.62 27.87
C GLY A 316 -15.10 -16.46 27.07
N LEU A 317 -15.13 -16.49 25.74
CA LEU A 317 -13.97 -16.29 24.87
C LEU A 317 -13.97 -14.85 24.31
N LEU A 318 -12.76 -14.27 24.19
CA LEU A 318 -12.55 -12.93 23.64
C LEU A 318 -13.32 -12.75 22.32
N ARG A 319 -14.19 -11.74 22.24
CA ARG A 319 -14.91 -11.39 21.00
C ARG A 319 -13.87 -11.19 19.87
N PRO A 320 -14.05 -11.80 18.68
CA PRO A 320 -13.15 -11.54 17.55
C PRO A 320 -13.17 -10.06 17.20
N THR A 321 -11.99 -9.42 17.11
CA THR A 321 -11.87 -8.02 16.67
C THR A 321 -12.56 -7.84 15.33
N ILE A 322 -13.56 -6.96 15.26
CA ILE A 322 -14.27 -6.66 14.01
C ILE A 322 -13.30 -5.95 13.05
N SER A 323 -12.97 -6.58 11.92
CA SER A 323 -12.22 -5.93 10.85
C SER A 323 -13.14 -4.94 10.15
N MET A 324 -12.87 -3.66 10.37
CA MET A 324 -13.70 -2.56 9.91
C MET A 324 -12.88 -1.57 9.09
N ARG A 325 -13.45 -1.07 8.00
CA ARG A 325 -12.87 -0.02 7.17
C ARG A 325 -13.93 0.98 6.76
N ALA A 326 -13.60 2.26 6.79
CA ALA A 326 -14.42 3.33 6.23
C ALA A 326 -13.62 4.07 5.17
N TRP A 327 -14.28 4.59 4.14
CA TRP A 327 -13.68 5.51 3.19
C TRP A 327 -14.74 6.33 2.47
N LEU A 328 -14.32 7.41 1.83
CA LEU A 328 -15.15 8.16 0.88
C LEU A 328 -14.72 7.78 -0.53
N ASP A 329 -15.68 7.40 -1.36
CA ASP A 329 -15.45 7.40 -2.80
C ASP A 329 -15.54 8.83 -3.34
N GLY A 330 -14.41 9.33 -3.84
CA GLY A 330 -14.27 10.71 -4.31
C GLY A 330 -15.13 11.02 -5.53
N ASP A 331 -15.29 10.06 -6.43
CA ASP A 331 -16.00 10.26 -7.70
C ASP A 331 -17.52 10.40 -7.48
N THR A 332 -18.07 9.59 -6.58
CA THR A 332 -19.52 9.54 -6.33
C THR A 332 -19.95 10.27 -5.06
N HIS A 333 -19.02 10.81 -4.27
CA HIS A 333 -19.29 11.36 -2.93
C HIS A 333 -20.08 10.39 -2.03
N THR A 334 -19.73 9.10 -2.12
CA THR A 334 -20.39 8.03 -1.38
C THR A 334 -19.53 7.60 -0.19
N LEU A 335 -20.07 7.75 1.02
CA LEU A 335 -19.46 7.22 2.22
C LEU A 335 -19.65 5.71 2.23
N CYS A 336 -18.54 4.99 2.35
CA CYS A 336 -18.53 3.55 2.32
C CYS A 336 -17.95 2.97 3.61
N TYR A 337 -18.45 1.78 3.94
CA TYR A 337 -18.16 1.08 5.16
C TYR A 337 -18.08 -0.42 4.90
N GLY A 338 -16.94 -1.01 5.22
CA GLY A 338 -16.68 -2.43 5.11
C GLY A 338 -16.62 -3.06 6.49
N VAL A 339 -17.33 -4.18 6.66
CA VAL A 339 -17.14 -5.09 7.77
C VAL A 339 -17.09 -6.52 7.27
N ASP A 340 -16.02 -7.23 7.62
CA ASP A 340 -15.74 -8.56 7.08
C ASP A 340 -15.80 -8.53 5.53
N ASN A 341 -16.64 -9.39 4.92
CA ASN A 341 -16.84 -9.46 3.46
C ASN A 341 -18.10 -8.68 2.99
N LYS A 342 -18.62 -7.76 3.79
CA LYS A 342 -19.81 -6.95 3.49
C LYS A 342 -19.42 -5.49 3.32
N LEU A 343 -19.93 -4.88 2.26
CA LEU A 343 -19.81 -3.46 1.96
C LEU A 343 -21.15 -2.79 2.18
N TYR A 344 -21.12 -1.59 2.74
CA TYR A 344 -22.25 -0.69 2.86
C TYR A 344 -21.85 0.64 2.25
N SER A 345 -22.81 1.30 1.62
CA SER A 345 -22.57 2.61 1.04
C SER A 345 -23.77 3.52 1.23
N ARG A 346 -23.49 4.82 1.38
CA ARG A 346 -24.47 5.88 1.50
C ARG A 346 -23.96 7.13 0.80
N TYR A 347 -24.79 7.73 -0.04
CA TYR A 347 -24.47 9.03 -0.65
C TYR A 347 -24.55 10.13 0.41
N VAL A 348 -23.48 10.93 0.56
CA VAL A 348 -23.40 11.98 1.59
C VAL A 348 -23.34 13.40 1.02
N GLY A 349 -23.39 13.55 -0.30
CA GLY A 349 -23.42 14.84 -0.99
C GLY A 349 -22.07 15.58 -1.05
N THR A 350 -21.97 16.53 -1.98
CA THR A 350 -20.84 17.45 -2.12
C THR A 350 -20.94 18.58 -1.11
N THR A 351 -20.04 18.64 -0.13
CA THR A 351 -20.02 19.73 0.86
C THR A 351 -19.43 21.05 0.31
N MET A 352 -19.10 21.13 -0.98
CA MET A 352 -18.40 22.29 -1.58
C MET A 352 -19.24 23.25 -2.43
N THR A 353 -20.53 23.00 -2.67
CA THR A 353 -21.37 23.98 -3.40
C THR A 353 -22.22 24.78 -2.43
N MET A 354 -21.65 25.87 -1.90
CA MET A 354 -22.41 27.08 -1.54
C MET A 354 -22.86 27.75 -2.84
N THR A 355 -23.78 27.12 -3.56
CA THR A 355 -24.51 27.76 -4.65
C THR A 355 -25.99 27.61 -4.36
N THR A 356 -26.63 28.76 -4.26
CA THR A 356 -28.07 28.97 -4.11
C THR A 356 -28.83 28.26 -5.22
N SER A 357 -29.24 27.03 -4.98
CA SER A 357 -30.22 26.29 -5.77
C SER A 357 -30.78 25.15 -4.90
N LEU A 358 -32.10 25.01 -4.92
CA LEU A 358 -32.86 24.09 -4.05
C LEU A 358 -32.37 22.63 -4.16
N ALA A 359 -32.30 21.97 -3.00
CA ALA A 359 -32.20 20.51 -2.79
C ALA A 359 -30.82 19.87 -2.48
N ALA A 360 -29.88 20.59 -1.87
CA ALA A 360 -28.83 19.93 -1.06
C ALA A 360 -29.19 20.07 0.42
N ARG A 361 -30.00 19.14 0.97
CA ARG A 361 -30.18 19.05 2.43
C ARG A 361 -28.82 18.73 3.05
N CYS A 362 -28.17 19.71 3.66
CA CYS A 362 -27.04 19.45 4.56
C CYS A 362 -27.56 18.52 5.67
N LEU A 363 -27.04 17.29 5.71
CA LEU A 363 -27.46 16.27 6.67
C LEU A 363 -27.04 16.68 8.08
N SER A 364 -27.95 16.59 9.05
CA SER A 364 -27.65 17.00 10.44
C SER A 364 -26.80 15.92 11.14
N PRO A 365 -25.75 16.30 11.91
CA PRO A 365 -24.96 15.34 12.71
C PRO A 365 -25.77 14.61 13.80
N THR A 366 -26.96 15.13 14.12
CA THR A 366 -27.88 14.59 15.13
C THR A 366 -28.79 13.49 14.60
N GLU A 367 -29.01 13.41 13.28
CA GLU A 367 -29.92 12.44 12.67
C GLU A 367 -29.21 11.10 12.41
N VAL A 368 -29.81 10.01 12.90
CA VAL A 368 -29.29 8.65 12.71
C VAL A 368 -29.82 8.09 11.39
N MET A 369 -28.92 7.84 10.44
CA MET A 369 -29.23 7.43 9.07
C MET A 369 -29.12 5.92 8.83
N SER A 370 -29.73 5.44 7.75
CA SER A 370 -29.61 4.05 7.27
C SER A 370 -28.60 3.95 6.12
N TRP A 371 -28.17 2.75 5.75
CA TRP A 371 -27.36 2.54 4.54
C TRP A 371 -28.24 2.55 3.28
N ASP A 372 -27.76 3.11 2.18
CA ASP A 372 -28.50 3.13 0.90
C ASP A 372 -28.36 1.78 0.18
N CYS A 373 -27.17 1.16 0.28
CA CYS A 373 -26.86 -0.11 -0.37
C CYS A 373 -26.06 -1.03 0.55
N LYS A 374 -26.24 -2.34 0.33
CA LYS A 374 -25.45 -3.42 0.95
C LYS A 374 -24.95 -4.33 -0.16
N ILE A 375 -23.64 -4.38 -0.35
CA ILE A 375 -23.01 -5.19 -1.39
C ILE A 375 -22.20 -6.30 -0.71
N ARG A 376 -22.37 -7.54 -1.18
CA ARG A 376 -21.51 -8.66 -0.77
C ARG A 376 -20.31 -8.70 -1.70
N LEU A 377 -19.11 -8.68 -1.13
CA LEU A 377 -17.89 -8.91 -1.91
C LEU A 377 -17.91 -10.33 -2.48
N PRO A 378 -17.20 -10.60 -3.60
CA PRO A 378 -17.18 -11.91 -4.24
C PRO A 378 -16.89 -13.00 -3.22
N THR A 379 -17.75 -14.03 -3.19
CA THR A 379 -17.52 -15.20 -2.35
C THR A 379 -16.21 -15.84 -2.74
N THR A 380 -15.30 -15.92 -1.78
CA THR A 380 -14.05 -16.64 -1.93
C THR A 380 -14.35 -18.08 -2.30
N PRO A 381 -13.72 -18.63 -3.35
CA PRO A 381 -13.95 -20.01 -3.72
C PRO A 381 -13.68 -20.95 -2.54
N PRO A 382 -14.45 -22.05 -2.36
CA PRO A 382 -14.33 -22.92 -1.20
C PRO A 382 -12.93 -23.51 -0.98
N TRP A 383 -12.14 -23.65 -2.06
CA TRP A 383 -10.77 -24.15 -2.01
C TRP A 383 -9.73 -23.09 -1.59
N LEU A 384 -10.10 -21.81 -1.57
CA LEU A 384 -9.28 -20.68 -1.14
C LEU A 384 -9.60 -20.36 0.32
N VAL A 385 -9.21 -21.29 1.20
CA VAL A 385 -9.35 -21.17 2.65
C VAL A 385 -8.57 -19.94 3.08
N SER A 386 -9.25 -18.90 3.60
CA SER A 386 -8.70 -17.62 4.10
C SER A 386 -8.43 -16.47 3.12
N CYS A 387 -9.15 -16.37 1.98
CA CYS A 387 -9.08 -15.14 1.20
C CYS A 387 -9.81 -13.97 1.91
N ASN A 388 -9.08 -12.88 2.15
CA ASN A 388 -9.57 -11.68 2.83
C ASN A 388 -9.48 -10.47 1.89
N TRP A 389 -10.59 -9.76 1.74
CA TRP A 389 -10.65 -8.53 0.95
C TRP A 389 -10.45 -7.31 1.84
N ASN A 390 -9.60 -6.39 1.41
CA ASN A 390 -9.36 -5.13 2.10
C ASN A 390 -9.33 -3.96 1.12
N ILE A 391 -9.74 -2.79 1.59
CA ILE A 391 -9.73 -1.56 0.81
C ILE A 391 -8.68 -0.61 1.37
N TYR A 392 -7.90 -0.01 0.47
CA TYR A 392 -6.87 0.97 0.78
C TYR A 392 -7.10 2.23 -0.05
N THR A 393 -7.29 3.36 0.62
CA THR A 393 -7.47 4.67 -0.03
C THR A 393 -6.18 5.47 -0.01
N GLY A 394 -6.16 6.59 -0.75
CA GLY A 394 -4.99 7.46 -0.77
C GLY A 394 -3.86 6.95 -1.68
N TYR A 395 -4.11 5.94 -2.52
CA TYR A 395 -3.10 5.46 -3.45
C TYR A 395 -2.95 6.43 -4.62
N ARG A 396 -1.76 7.00 -4.80
CA ARG A 396 -1.46 7.88 -5.94
C ARG A 396 -0.48 7.18 -6.87
N PRO A 397 -0.86 6.73 -8.07
CA PRO A 397 0.05 6.00 -8.95
C PRO A 397 1.33 6.79 -9.23
N SER A 398 2.48 6.12 -9.22
CA SER A 398 3.78 6.73 -9.49
C SER A 398 4.56 5.92 -10.51
N LEU A 399 5.34 6.59 -11.36
CA LEU A 399 6.35 5.93 -12.19
C LEU A 399 7.63 5.66 -11.40
N LEU A 400 7.83 6.19 -10.20
CA LEU A 400 9.08 6.03 -9.46
C LEU A 400 9.37 4.54 -9.16
N SER A 401 10.55 4.05 -9.55
CA SER A 401 10.95 2.67 -9.21
C SER A 401 11.24 2.59 -7.70
N PRO A 402 10.73 1.58 -6.97
CA PRO A 402 11.05 1.39 -5.56
C PRO A 402 12.55 1.12 -5.35
N LEU A 403 13.27 0.67 -6.36
CA LEU A 403 14.72 0.44 -6.28
C LEU A 403 15.52 1.74 -6.04
N THR A 404 14.96 2.88 -6.43
CA THR A 404 15.55 4.21 -6.14
C THR A 404 15.54 4.53 -4.64
N LEU A 405 14.75 3.80 -3.85
CA LEU A 405 14.63 3.98 -2.40
C LEU A 405 15.69 3.18 -1.61
N ALA A 406 16.45 2.31 -2.28
CA ALA A 406 17.52 1.56 -1.65
C ALA A 406 18.63 2.52 -1.17
N SER A 407 19.14 2.30 0.04
CA SER A 407 20.35 3.00 0.50
C SER A 407 21.59 2.37 -0.12
N GLN A 408 22.68 3.13 -0.27
CA GLN A 408 23.97 2.62 -0.74
C GLN A 408 24.77 1.86 0.34
N GLN A 409 24.11 1.32 1.36
CA GLN A 409 24.83 0.57 2.40
C GLN A 409 25.26 -0.80 1.87
N ASP A 410 26.58 -1.03 1.84
CA ASP A 410 27.22 -2.28 1.46
C ASP A 410 26.61 -3.47 2.21
N ASN A 411 26.35 -4.54 1.45
CA ASN A 411 25.81 -5.82 1.91
C ASN A 411 26.81 -6.58 2.80
N ASN A 412 27.09 -6.06 4.00
CA ASN A 412 27.80 -6.79 5.05
C ASN A 412 26.85 -7.12 6.21
N ASP A 413 25.76 -7.83 5.91
CA ASP A 413 25.06 -8.61 6.92
C ASP A 413 25.39 -10.09 6.65
N ASP A 414 26.52 -10.52 7.21
CA ASP A 414 26.76 -11.91 7.57
C ASP A 414 25.74 -12.25 8.66
N ASP A 415 24.72 -13.04 8.33
CA ASP A 415 23.93 -13.74 9.33
C ASP A 415 23.63 -15.16 8.82
N GLU A 416 24.29 -16.10 9.48
CA GLU A 416 24.04 -17.53 9.45
C GLU A 416 22.61 -17.85 9.95
N ASP A 417 21.98 -18.80 9.26
CA ASP A 417 20.78 -19.58 9.58
C ASP A 417 19.76 -19.10 10.65
N GLU A 418 18.56 -18.78 10.17
CA GLU A 418 17.40 -19.64 10.43
C GLU A 418 16.50 -19.71 9.18
N GLY A 419 16.42 -20.89 8.56
CA GLY A 419 15.24 -21.37 7.84
C GLY A 419 14.70 -20.51 6.69
N ASP A 420 15.54 -20.05 5.77
CA ASP A 420 15.09 -19.47 4.50
C ASP A 420 15.03 -20.53 3.39
N GLU A 421 13.93 -21.29 3.33
CA GLU A 421 13.65 -22.25 2.25
C GLU A 421 13.39 -21.58 0.88
N SER A 422 13.56 -20.26 0.74
CA SER A 422 13.47 -19.59 -0.58
C SER A 422 14.79 -19.59 -1.36
N ARG A 423 15.93 -19.86 -0.71
CA ARG A 423 17.26 -19.97 -1.35
C ARG A 423 17.54 -21.25 -2.15
N PRO A 424 16.93 -22.44 -1.92
CA PRO A 424 17.18 -23.64 -2.71
C PRO A 424 16.73 -23.48 -4.16
N PHE A 425 15.63 -22.79 -4.45
CA PHE A 425 15.14 -22.66 -5.82
C PHE A 425 16.09 -21.81 -6.67
N VAL A 426 16.51 -20.64 -6.18
CA VAL A 426 17.45 -19.78 -6.91
C VAL A 426 18.83 -20.43 -7.02
N ARG A 427 19.32 -21.13 -5.98
CA ARG A 427 20.57 -21.91 -6.07
C ARG A 427 20.46 -23.10 -7.03
N ARG A 428 19.36 -23.87 -7.00
CA ARG A 428 19.10 -24.99 -7.93
C ARG A 428 18.93 -24.50 -9.35
N LEU A 429 18.23 -23.39 -9.58
CA LEU A 429 18.08 -22.75 -10.89
C LEU A 429 19.42 -22.23 -11.41
N SER A 430 20.23 -21.62 -10.54
CA SER A 430 21.59 -21.16 -10.88
C SER A 430 22.55 -22.32 -11.17
N CYS A 431 22.45 -23.43 -10.44
CA CYS A 431 23.21 -24.65 -10.70
C CYS A 431 22.74 -25.34 -11.98
N ALA A 432 21.43 -25.42 -12.22
CA ALA A 432 20.86 -25.98 -13.45
C ALA A 432 21.24 -25.15 -14.68
N LEU A 433 21.19 -23.81 -14.59
CA LEU A 433 21.63 -22.90 -15.66
C LEU A 433 23.14 -22.97 -15.90
N ARG A 434 23.95 -23.18 -14.87
CA ARG A 434 25.40 -23.46 -15.00
C ARG A 434 25.67 -24.81 -15.64
N HIS A 435 24.90 -25.85 -15.28
CA HIS A 435 24.99 -27.18 -15.90
C HIS A 435 24.56 -27.16 -17.38
N GLN A 436 23.53 -26.37 -17.73
CA GLN A 436 23.06 -26.18 -19.11
C GLN A 436 24.08 -25.39 -19.95
N LYS A 437 24.73 -24.37 -19.38
CA LYS A 437 25.84 -23.64 -20.05
C LYS A 437 27.08 -24.52 -20.22
N SER A 438 27.36 -25.42 -19.29
CA SER A 438 28.46 -26.39 -19.39
C SER A 438 28.17 -27.51 -20.40
N GLN A 439 26.92 -27.93 -20.55
CA GLN A 439 26.51 -28.91 -21.57
C GLN A 439 26.45 -28.29 -22.98
N LYS A 440 26.01 -27.03 -23.12
CA LYS A 440 26.07 -26.29 -24.40
C LYS A 440 27.48 -25.96 -24.87
N ARG A 441 28.46 -25.87 -23.96
CA ARG A 441 29.89 -25.78 -24.32
C ARG A 441 30.54 -27.13 -24.65
N ARG A 442 29.89 -28.26 -24.34
CA ARG A 442 30.38 -29.62 -24.63
C ARG A 442 29.81 -30.25 -25.90
N MET A 443 28.88 -29.58 -26.59
CA MET A 443 28.38 -30.01 -27.89
C MET A 443 28.72 -28.96 -28.96
N SER A 444 29.94 -29.05 -29.47
CA SER A 444 30.31 -28.63 -30.83
C SER A 444 30.41 -29.89 -31.71
N PRO A 445 30.09 -29.81 -33.01
CA PRO A 445 29.86 -30.97 -33.85
C PRO A 445 31.18 -31.68 -34.18
N THR A 446 31.22 -33.00 -33.95
CA THR A 446 32.23 -33.87 -34.56
C THR A 446 31.87 -34.06 -36.02
N SER A 447 32.52 -33.30 -36.91
CA SER A 447 32.76 -33.72 -38.29
C SER A 447 34.03 -34.55 -38.31
N THR A 448 33.93 -35.86 -38.55
CA THR A 448 35.06 -36.67 -38.98
C THR A 448 34.86 -37.05 -40.43
N ASP A 449 35.71 -36.42 -41.23
CA ASP A 449 36.03 -36.66 -42.62
C ASP A 449 36.69 -38.04 -42.76
N HIS A 450 36.28 -38.82 -43.77
CA HIS A 450 37.10 -39.90 -44.34
C HIS A 450 36.84 -40.00 -45.84
N THR A 451 37.66 -39.26 -46.58
CA THR A 451 38.44 -39.71 -47.74
C THR A 451 37.77 -40.66 -48.73
N ASN A 452 37.46 -40.16 -49.93
CA ASN A 452 37.92 -40.84 -51.14
C ASN A 452 38.06 -39.85 -52.30
N GLY A 453 39.22 -39.90 -52.96
CA GLY A 453 39.68 -38.88 -53.89
C GLY A 453 39.08 -39.00 -55.30
N LYS A 454 39.19 -37.89 -56.04
CA LYS A 454 39.88 -37.80 -57.34
C LYS A 454 39.88 -36.35 -57.82
N ARG A 455 41.07 -35.88 -58.19
CA ARG A 455 41.29 -34.64 -58.93
C ARG A 455 40.63 -34.72 -60.31
N VAL A 456 39.90 -33.69 -60.70
CA VAL A 456 39.84 -33.21 -62.09
C VAL A 456 39.78 -31.68 -62.05
N CYS A 457 40.77 -31.04 -62.68
CA CYS A 457 40.80 -29.61 -62.96
C CYS A 457 39.79 -29.28 -64.08
N TYR A 458 39.21 -28.08 -64.11
CA TYR A 458 39.35 -27.13 -65.22
C TYR A 458 38.48 -25.86 -65.04
N ARG A 459 39.15 -24.70 -65.20
CA ARG A 459 38.74 -23.45 -65.89
C ARG A 459 37.49 -22.65 -65.46
N ASN A 460 37.77 -21.41 -65.04
CA ASN A 460 37.07 -20.16 -65.39
C ASN A 460 36.63 -20.13 -66.88
N PRO A 461 35.57 -19.38 -67.29
CA PRO A 461 35.53 -17.93 -67.08
C PRO A 461 34.17 -17.22 -66.94
N CYS A 462 34.30 -15.93 -66.66
CA CYS A 462 33.43 -14.78 -66.80
C CYS A 462 32.46 -14.72 -68.00
N ILE A 463 31.37 -13.97 -67.76
CA ILE A 463 30.56 -13.09 -68.64
C ILE A 463 29.68 -13.74 -69.72
N CYS A 464 28.37 -13.52 -69.58
CA CYS A 464 27.58 -12.65 -70.46
C CYS A 464 26.59 -11.85 -69.60
#